data_AF-A0AAW1MCB6-F1
#
_entry.id   AF-A0AAW1MCB6-F1
#
_cell.length_a   1.000
_cell.length_b   1.000
_cell.length_c   1.000
_cell.angle_alpha   90.00
_cell.angle_beta   90.00
_cell.angle_gamma   90.00
#
_symmetry.space_group_name_H-M   'P 1'
#
loop_
_entity.id
_entity.type
_entity.pdbx_description
1 polymer ?
#
loop_
_entity_poly.entity_id
_entity_poly.type
_entity_poly.pdbx_seq_one_letter_code
_entity_poly.pdbx_strand_id
1 'polypeptide(L)'
;MTNTHPYTRSSISQAEISTIPIFSGDANVLPLFVDACTDLVTTYADRTNANNPINAYLVKIIKSRLGGEAQALIGSRKLKTWTDIKQLLQTTYLDQRSEDCLLNDLMSEQPKKGENPYTFGQRIKDILNLLLTKMQMDTGDTAKPFL
;
A
#
# COMPACT_ATOMS: atom_id res chain seq x y z
N MET A 1 -7.62 -27.98 -13.57
CA MET A 1 -7.91 -28.73 -12.33
C MET A 1 -8.15 -27.71 -11.23
N THR A 2 -9.40 -27.40 -10.92
CA THR A 2 -9.78 -26.40 -9.89
C THR A 2 -9.74 -27.08 -8.53
N ASN A 3 -8.66 -26.85 -7.79
CA ASN A 3 -8.48 -27.42 -6.45
C ASN A 3 -9.65 -26.96 -5.56
N THR A 4 -10.50 -27.92 -5.17
CA THR A 4 -11.92 -27.67 -4.80
C THR A 4 -12.10 -27.47 -3.29
N HIS A 5 -11.05 -27.02 -2.60
CA HIS A 5 -11.12 -26.75 -1.16
C HIS A 5 -10.61 -25.33 -0.87
N PRO A 6 -11.46 -24.46 -0.25
CA PRO A 6 -11.04 -23.13 0.13
C PRO A 6 -9.91 -23.20 1.15
N TYR A 7 -8.95 -22.29 1.04
CA TYR A 7 -7.90 -22.15 2.03
C TYR A 7 -8.50 -21.94 3.43
N THR A 8 -7.79 -22.44 4.43
CA THR A 8 -8.17 -22.33 5.84
C THR A 8 -7.16 -21.46 6.57
N ARG A 9 -7.43 -21.12 7.84
CA ARG A 9 -6.50 -20.29 8.63
C ARG A 9 -5.12 -20.92 8.78
N SER A 10 -5.04 -22.25 8.84
CA SER A 10 -3.79 -23.01 8.91
C SER A 10 -3.01 -23.03 7.59
N SER A 11 -3.63 -22.60 6.49
CA SER A 11 -2.95 -22.47 5.20
C SER A 11 -2.01 -21.26 5.13
N ILE A 12 -2.16 -20.28 6.03
CA ILE A 12 -1.36 -19.06 6.04
C ILE A 12 -0.35 -19.15 7.17
N SER A 13 0.94 -19.12 6.84
CA SER A 13 2.02 -19.22 7.83
C SER A 13 2.32 -17.87 8.49
N GLN A 14 2.84 -17.92 9.73
CA GLN A 14 3.33 -16.72 10.40
C GLN A 14 4.51 -16.07 9.67
N ALA A 15 5.32 -16.88 8.97
CA ALA A 15 6.43 -16.40 8.16
C ALA A 15 5.93 -15.52 7.01
N GLU A 16 4.90 -15.95 6.27
CA GLU A 16 4.26 -15.13 5.23
C GLU A 16 3.60 -13.88 5.80
N ILE A 17 2.94 -13.98 6.96
CA ILE A 17 2.37 -12.79 7.61
C ILE A 17 3.48 -11.79 7.92
N SER A 18 4.65 -12.25 8.37
CA SER A 18 5.77 -11.40 8.77
C SER A 18 6.43 -10.62 7.62
N THR A 19 6.30 -11.08 6.36
CA THR A 19 6.87 -10.39 5.19
C THR A 19 6.14 -9.11 4.83
N ILE A 20 4.86 -8.99 5.20
CA ILE A 20 4.10 -7.74 5.06
C ILE A 20 4.82 -6.67 5.89
N PRO A 21 5.06 -5.44 5.41
CA PRO A 21 5.65 -4.40 6.25
C PRO A 21 4.66 -3.89 7.30
N ILE A 22 5.15 -3.27 8.39
CA ILE A 22 4.27 -2.49 9.28
C ILE A 22 4.01 -1.14 8.62
N PHE A 23 2.74 -0.77 8.44
CA PHE A 23 2.37 0.52 7.87
C PHE A 23 1.80 1.46 8.93
N SER A 24 2.45 2.60 9.12
CA SER A 24 2.08 3.62 10.13
C SER A 24 1.67 4.98 9.54
N GLY A 25 1.63 5.11 8.21
CA GLY A 25 1.25 6.36 7.52
C GLY A 25 2.32 6.93 6.57
N ASP A 26 3.51 6.32 6.49
CA ASP A 26 4.56 6.76 5.56
C ASP A 26 4.21 6.39 4.11
N ALA A 27 4.00 7.42 3.28
CA ALA A 27 3.67 7.26 1.86
C ALA A 27 4.68 6.40 1.09
N ASN A 28 5.96 6.38 1.48
CA ASN A 28 6.99 5.56 0.82
C ASN A 28 6.85 4.06 1.13
N VAL A 29 6.23 3.72 2.26
CA VAL A 29 5.99 2.33 2.68
C VAL A 29 4.64 1.82 2.14
N LEU A 30 3.74 2.73 1.78
CA LEU A 30 2.39 2.40 1.31
C LEU A 30 2.39 1.43 0.13
N PRO A 31 3.21 1.60 -0.95
CA PRO A 31 3.22 0.65 -2.07
C PRO A 31 3.58 -0.77 -1.64
N LEU A 32 4.66 -0.92 -0.89
CA LEU A 32 5.13 -2.22 -0.40
C LEU A 32 4.08 -2.91 0.48
N PHE A 33 3.38 -2.14 1.33
CA PHE A 33 2.30 -2.66 2.15
C PHE A 33 1.10 -3.13 1.31
N VAL A 34 0.69 -2.29 0.35
CA VAL A 34 -0.47 -2.57 -0.52
C VAL A 34 -0.20 -3.79 -1.39
N ASP A 35 0.99 -3.92 -1.95
CA ASP A 35 1.37 -5.05 -2.80
C ASP A 35 1.37 -6.35 -2.01
N ALA A 36 2.06 -6.38 -0.86
CA ALA A 36 2.11 -7.58 -0.01
C ALA A 36 0.71 -8.02 0.47
N CYS A 37 -0.14 -7.07 0.84
CA CYS A 37 -1.53 -7.37 1.21
C CYS A 37 -2.36 -7.84 0.02
N THR A 38 -2.14 -7.27 -1.17
CA THR A 38 -2.84 -7.66 -2.39
C THR A 38 -2.46 -9.07 -2.83
N ASP A 39 -1.19 -9.44 -2.74
CA ASP A 39 -0.73 -10.80 -3.02
C ASP A 39 -1.30 -11.81 -2.01
N LEU A 40 -1.33 -11.47 -0.71
CA LEU A 40 -1.94 -12.30 0.32
C LEU A 40 -3.43 -12.56 0.01
N VAL A 41 -4.20 -11.50 -0.29
CA VAL A 41 -5.64 -11.62 -0.61
C VAL A 41 -5.84 -12.35 -1.93
N THR A 42 -5.03 -12.06 -2.94
CA THR A 42 -5.10 -12.71 -4.26
C THR A 42 -4.93 -14.22 -4.16
N THR A 43 -4.01 -14.65 -3.29
CA THR A 43 -3.67 -16.05 -3.06
C THR A 43 -4.73 -16.78 -2.25
N TYR A 44 -5.16 -16.21 -1.12
CA TYR A 44 -5.89 -16.96 -0.10
C TYR A 44 -7.40 -16.65 -0.03
N ALA A 45 -7.87 -15.56 -0.64
CA ALA A 45 -9.28 -15.18 -0.51
C ALA A 45 -10.20 -16.14 -1.26
N ASP A 46 -11.30 -16.51 -0.63
CA ASP A 46 -12.38 -17.22 -1.28
C ASP A 46 -13.24 -16.21 -2.06
N ARG A 47 -13.07 -16.22 -3.38
CA ARG A 47 -13.80 -15.33 -4.31
C ARG A 47 -15.21 -15.81 -4.61
N THR A 48 -15.54 -17.05 -4.28
CA THR A 48 -16.86 -17.66 -4.53
C THR A 48 -17.81 -17.43 -3.37
N ASN A 49 -17.28 -17.35 -2.15
CA ASN A 49 -18.03 -17.09 -0.93
C ASN A 49 -17.42 -15.93 -0.13
N ALA A 50 -17.99 -14.73 -0.30
CA ALA A 50 -17.56 -13.54 0.43
C ALA A 50 -17.60 -13.69 1.96
N ASN A 51 -18.52 -14.51 2.48
CA ASN A 51 -18.70 -14.77 3.91
C ASN A 51 -17.80 -15.89 4.44
N ASN A 52 -16.91 -16.46 3.62
CA ASN A 52 -15.98 -17.48 4.08
C ASN A 52 -15.12 -16.92 5.23
N PRO A 53 -14.99 -17.64 6.37
CA PRO A 53 -14.16 -17.22 7.51
C PRO A 53 -12.71 -16.88 7.17
N ILE A 54 -12.16 -17.39 6.06
CA ILE A 54 -10.82 -17.04 5.59
C ILE A 54 -10.74 -15.56 5.19
N ASN A 55 -11.75 -15.00 4.53
CA ASN A 55 -11.77 -13.60 4.09
C ASN A 55 -11.75 -12.65 5.29
N ALA A 56 -12.54 -12.97 6.32
CA ALA A 56 -12.52 -12.21 7.57
C ALA A 56 -11.18 -12.34 8.31
N TYR A 57 -10.51 -13.49 8.20
CA TYR A 57 -9.19 -13.70 8.79
C TYR A 57 -8.09 -12.91 8.06
N LEU A 58 -8.12 -12.87 6.74
CA LEU A 58 -7.22 -12.03 5.93
C LEU A 58 -7.30 -10.55 6.32
N VAL A 59 -8.52 -10.04 6.49
CA VAL A 59 -8.73 -8.65 6.94
C VAL A 59 -8.16 -8.42 8.34
N LYS A 60 -8.23 -9.40 9.24
CA LYS A 60 -7.59 -9.31 10.57
C LYS A 60 -6.06 -9.28 10.47
N ILE A 61 -5.48 -10.11 9.60
CA ILE A 61 -4.03 -10.10 9.33
C ILE A 61 -3.62 -8.70 8.85
N ILE A 62 -4.27 -8.18 7.81
CA ILE A 62 -3.97 -6.85 7.26
C ILE A 62 -4.04 -5.78 8.35
N LYS A 63 -5.13 -5.76 9.14
CA LYS A 63 -5.30 -4.80 10.24
C LYS A 63 -4.23 -4.93 11.32
N SER A 64 -3.74 -6.15 11.60
CA SER A 64 -2.67 -6.38 12.56
C SER A 64 -1.31 -5.83 12.12
N ARG A 65 -1.15 -5.55 10.82
CA ARG A 65 0.06 -4.97 10.24
C ARG A 65 -0.03 -3.45 10.07
N LEU A 66 -1.13 -2.84 10.51
CA LEU A 66 -1.25 -1.39 10.64
C LEU A 66 -0.76 -0.97 12.03
N GLY A 67 -0.04 0.14 12.09
CA GLY A 67 0.37 0.80 13.34
C GLY A 67 0.02 2.28 13.32
N GLY A 68 0.27 2.96 14.45
CA GLY A 68 0.18 4.41 14.57
C GLY A 68 -1.14 5.01 14.06
N GLU A 69 -1.04 6.12 13.32
CA GLU A 69 -2.19 6.86 12.81
C GLU A 69 -3.02 6.03 11.81
N ALA A 70 -2.38 5.20 10.99
CA ALA A 70 -3.07 4.33 10.04
C ALA A 70 -3.97 3.33 10.78
N GLN A 71 -3.49 2.73 11.86
CA GLN A 71 -4.31 1.85 12.70
C GLN A 71 -5.50 2.60 13.33
N ALA A 72 -5.28 3.82 13.84
CA ALA A 72 -6.35 4.63 14.42
C ALA A 72 -7.42 5.00 13.37
N LEU A 73 -6.99 5.41 12.18
CA LEU A 73 -7.86 5.72 11.05
C LEU A 73 -8.73 4.52 10.66
N ILE A 74 -8.12 3.35 10.45
CA ILE A 74 -8.86 2.13 10.08
C ILE A 74 -9.74 1.66 11.23
N GLY A 75 -9.27 1.73 12.48
CA GLY A 75 -10.00 1.31 13.67
C GLY A 75 -11.27 2.14 13.92
N SER A 76 -11.24 3.43 13.57
CA SER A 76 -12.42 4.31 13.66
C SER A 76 -13.53 3.96 12.67
N ARG A 77 -13.24 3.13 11.65
CA ARG A 77 -14.16 2.79 10.55
C ARG A 77 -14.49 1.30 10.56
N LYS A 78 -15.74 0.96 10.24
CA LYS A 78 -16.21 -0.44 10.16
C LYS A 78 -15.86 -1.10 8.82
N LEU A 79 -14.61 -0.98 8.37
CA LEU A 79 -14.17 -1.57 7.09
C LEU A 79 -14.04 -3.08 7.21
N LYS A 80 -14.64 -3.81 6.25
CA LYS A 80 -14.76 -5.26 6.27
C LYS A 80 -14.04 -5.96 5.13
N THR A 81 -13.61 -5.23 4.11
CA THR A 81 -12.93 -5.81 2.95
C THR A 81 -11.54 -5.20 2.78
N TRP A 82 -10.65 -5.94 2.11
CA TRP A 82 -9.35 -5.40 1.72
C TRP A 82 -9.52 -4.22 0.77
N THR A 83 -10.46 -4.28 -0.18
CA THR A 83 -10.72 -3.21 -1.14
C THR A 83 -11.02 -1.88 -0.44
N ASP A 84 -11.90 -1.88 0.57
CA ASP A 84 -12.23 -0.65 1.30
C ASP A 84 -11.03 -0.10 2.07
N ILE A 85 -10.20 -0.99 2.63
CA ILE A 85 -8.98 -0.61 3.36
C ILE A 85 -7.95 -0.02 2.38
N LYS A 86 -7.66 -0.70 1.27
CA LYS A 86 -6.74 -0.22 0.23
C LYS A 86 -7.14 1.16 -0.26
N GLN A 87 -8.41 1.33 -0.65
CA GLN A 87 -8.92 2.61 -1.12
C GLN A 87 -8.73 3.71 -0.08
N LEU A 88 -9.09 3.46 1.17
CA LEU A 88 -8.94 4.47 2.21
C LEU A 88 -7.47 4.85 2.45
N LEU A 89 -6.58 3.86 2.50
CA LEU A 89 -5.16 4.12 2.69
C LEU A 89 -4.59 4.96 1.53
N GLN A 90 -4.94 4.62 0.29
CA GLN A 90 -4.52 5.40 -0.89
C GLN A 90 -5.09 6.82 -0.86
N THR A 91 -6.38 7.00 -0.59
CA THR A 91 -6.98 8.34 -0.51
C THR A 91 -6.39 9.19 0.62
N THR A 92 -5.92 8.57 1.70
CA THR A 92 -5.43 9.31 2.87
C THR A 92 -3.93 9.61 2.80
N TYR A 93 -3.12 8.66 2.32
CA TYR A 93 -1.66 8.70 2.45
C TYR A 93 -0.92 8.84 1.11
N LEU A 94 -1.60 8.64 -0.02
CA LEU A 94 -0.98 8.89 -1.33
C LEU A 94 -1.10 10.38 -1.69
N ASP A 95 -0.08 10.91 -2.34
CA ASP A 95 -0.16 12.23 -2.95
C ASP A 95 -1.27 12.25 -4.01
N GLN A 96 -2.18 13.22 -3.93
CA GLN A 96 -3.34 13.32 -4.82
C GLN A 96 -3.00 14.05 -6.13
N ARG A 97 -1.85 14.72 -6.23
CA ARG A 97 -1.37 15.35 -7.47
C ARG A 97 -1.15 14.28 -8.54
N SER A 98 -1.31 14.67 -9.80
CA SER A 98 -0.97 13.81 -10.94
C SER A 98 0.55 13.68 -11.06
N GLU A 99 1.00 12.64 -11.77
CA GLU A 99 2.41 12.48 -12.13
C GLU A 99 2.95 13.72 -12.85
N ASP A 100 2.19 14.30 -13.79
CA ASP A 100 2.57 15.52 -14.50
C ASP A 100 2.79 16.71 -13.57
N CYS A 101 1.95 16.86 -12.53
CA CYS A 101 2.14 17.92 -11.54
C CYS A 101 3.44 17.72 -10.75
N LEU A 102 3.69 16.50 -10.29
CA LEU A 102 4.92 16.17 -9.54
C LEU A 102 6.18 16.33 -10.40
N LEU A 103 6.10 15.94 -11.67
CA LEU A 103 7.19 16.14 -12.63
C LEU A 103 7.46 17.62 -12.89
N ASN A 104 6.42 18.42 -13.08
CA ASN A 104 6.57 19.87 -13.26
C ASN A 104 7.17 20.54 -12.01
N ASP A 105 6.74 20.14 -10.82
CA ASP A 105 7.30 20.62 -9.55
C ASP A 105 8.80 20.29 -9.49
N LEU A 106 9.19 19.05 -9.82
CA LEU A 106 10.59 18.61 -9.85
C LEU A 106 11.43 19.43 -10.84
N MET A 107 10.92 19.65 -12.05
CA MET A 107 11.63 20.36 -13.11
C MET A 107 11.74 21.87 -12.86
N SER A 108 10.83 22.42 -12.05
CA SER A 108 10.77 23.85 -11.74
C SER A 108 11.50 24.21 -10.45
N GLU A 109 12.02 23.23 -9.70
CA GLU A 109 12.68 23.47 -8.44
C GLU A 109 13.99 24.25 -8.61
N GLN A 110 14.17 25.26 -7.75
CA GLN A 110 15.36 26.10 -7.74
C GLN A 110 15.84 26.35 -6.30
N PRO A 111 17.16 26.51 -6.10
CA PRO A 111 17.69 26.88 -4.79
C PRO A 111 17.07 28.20 -4.31
N LYS A 112 16.56 28.20 -3.08
CA LYS A 112 16.12 29.44 -2.43
C LYS A 112 17.34 30.29 -2.07
N LYS A 113 17.14 31.61 -1.97
CA LYS A 113 18.22 32.53 -1.58
C LYS A 113 18.78 32.15 -0.20
N GLY A 114 20.08 31.82 -0.15
CA GLY A 114 20.76 31.40 1.07
C GLY A 114 20.52 29.94 1.49
N GLU A 115 19.84 29.14 0.66
CA GLU A 115 19.69 27.71 0.88
C GLU A 115 21.02 27.00 0.63
N ASN A 116 21.40 26.10 1.52
CA ASN A 116 22.59 25.28 1.32
C ASN A 116 22.29 24.11 0.34
N PRO A 117 23.32 23.56 -0.33
CA PRO A 117 23.11 22.50 -1.32
C PRO A 117 22.44 21.24 -0.78
N TYR A 118 22.66 20.90 0.50
CA TYR A 118 22.08 19.70 1.11
C TYR A 118 20.56 19.84 1.30
N THR A 119 20.10 20.97 1.84
CA THR A 119 18.68 21.27 2.02
C THR A 119 17.95 21.35 0.68
N PHE A 120 18.58 21.94 -0.34
CA PHE A 120 18.03 21.94 -1.70
C PHE A 120 17.92 20.52 -2.26
N GLY A 121 18.98 19.72 -2.14
CA GLY A 121 18.97 18.31 -2.58
C GLY A 121 17.92 17.45 -1.88
N GLN A 122 17.65 17.70 -0.59
CA GLN A 122 16.61 17.00 0.14
C GLN A 122 15.22 17.29 -0.43
N ARG A 123 14.91 18.55 -0.77
CA ARG A 123 13.63 18.91 -1.39
C ARG A 123 13.42 18.25 -2.75
N ILE A 124 14.46 18.25 -3.59
CA ILE A 124 14.43 17.54 -4.89
C ILE A 124 14.13 16.05 -4.65
N LYS A 125 14.84 15.44 -3.69
CA LYS A 125 14.67 14.03 -3.35
C LYS A 125 13.25 13.74 -2.85
N ASP A 126 12.66 14.62 -2.05
CA ASP A 126 11.30 14.44 -1.54
C ASP A 126 10.26 14.42 -2.67
N ILE A 127 10.35 15.36 -3.63
CA ILE A 127 9.46 15.38 -4.81
C ILE A 127 9.69 14.14 -5.69
N LEU A 128 10.94 13.76 -5.92
CA LEU A 128 11.29 12.56 -6.69
C LEU A 128 10.69 11.29 -6.04
N ASN A 129 10.77 11.15 -4.72
CA ASN A 129 10.20 10.00 -4.02
C ASN A 129 8.67 9.94 -4.16
N LEU A 130 7.99 11.09 -4.11
CA LEU A 130 6.54 11.16 -4.34
C LEU A 130 6.18 10.72 -5.76
N LEU A 131 6.93 11.17 -6.77
CA LEU A 131 6.73 10.76 -8.16
C LEU A 131 6.94 9.26 -8.33
N LEU A 132 8.04 8.71 -7.80
CA LEU A 132 8.32 7.27 -7.86
C LEU A 132 7.24 6.43 -7.16
N THR A 133 6.79 6.88 -5.99
CA THR A 133 5.69 6.24 -5.24
C THR A 133 4.42 6.21 -6.09
N LYS A 134 4.09 7.32 -6.75
CA LYS A 134 2.91 7.41 -7.63
C LYS A 134 3.01 6.43 -8.79
N MET A 135 4.14 6.43 -9.50
CA MET A 135 4.38 5.55 -10.64
C MET A 135 4.26 4.07 -10.28
N GLN A 136 4.75 3.65 -9.11
CA GLN A 136 4.62 2.28 -8.62
C GLN A 136 3.15 1.89 -8.39
N MET A 137 2.37 2.79 -7.82
CA MET A 137 0.95 2.54 -7.53
C MET A 137 0.10 2.48 -8.81
N ASP A 138 0.44 3.25 -9.85
CA ASP A 138 -0.27 3.26 -11.13
C ASP A 138 0.15 2.07 -12.04
N THR A 139 1.41 1.62 -11.98
CA THR A 139 1.86 0.41 -12.69
C THR A 139 1.36 -0.89 -12.06
N GLY A 140 1.09 -0.91 -10.75
CA GLY A 140 0.50 -2.06 -10.06
C GLY A 140 -0.88 -2.49 -10.57
N ASP A 141 -1.62 -1.60 -11.23
CA ASP A 141 -2.92 -1.91 -11.87
C ASP A 141 -2.78 -2.35 -13.35
N THR A 142 -1.60 -2.19 -13.98
CA THR A 142 -1.40 -2.48 -15.42
C THR A 142 -0.30 -3.49 -15.75
N ALA A 143 0.52 -3.95 -14.79
CA ALA A 143 1.58 -4.91 -15.11
C ALA A 143 1.94 -5.86 -13.95
N LYS A 144 1.59 -7.14 -14.09
CA LYS A 144 2.51 -8.22 -13.68
C LYS A 144 3.26 -8.70 -14.93
N PRO A 145 4.55 -8.36 -15.10
CA PRO A 145 5.43 -9.12 -15.95
C PRO A 145 6.54 -9.75 -15.09
N PHE A 146 6.51 -11.09 -15.04
CA PHE A 146 7.61 -11.99 -14.68
C PHE A 146 8.16 -11.88 -13.24
N LEU A 147 7.72 -12.79 -12.39
CA LEU A 147 8.45 -14.00 -12.03
C LEU A 147 7.44 -15.13 -11.73
#